data_AF-A0A4U0RUQ8-F1
#
_entry.id   AF-A0A4U0RUQ8-F1
#
_cell.length_a   1.000
_cell.length_b   1.000
_cell.length_c   1.000
_cell.angle_alpha   90.00
_cell.angle_beta   90.00
_cell.angle_gamma   90.00
#
_symmetry.space_group_name_H-M   'P 1'
#
loop_
_entity.id
_entity.type
_entity.pdbx_description
1 polymer ?
#
loop_
_entity_poly.entity_id
_entity_poly.type
_entity_poly.pdbx_seq_one_letter_code
_entity_poly.pdbx_strand_id
1 'polypeptide(L)'
;MFLTISPTGGGGRLATDLGFLVHKHRHKAQSFLISYGDAHVFYPGASERRCTVARTLEVDPVALVRRSRGKGRGGAPRFGGPWRPNPSYP
;
A
#
# COMPACT_ATOMS: atom_id res chain seq x y z
N MET A 1 7.32 2.72 9.26
CA MET A 1 6.29 3.78 9.17
C MET A 1 4.97 3.15 8.73
N PHE A 2 3.79 3.68 9.06
CA PHE A 2 2.51 3.17 8.55
C PHE A 2 1.52 4.27 8.17
N LEU A 3 0.56 3.93 7.31
CA LEU A 3 -0.57 4.76 6.88
C LEU A 3 -1.84 3.92 6.94
N THR A 4 -2.92 4.48 7.47
CA THR A 4 -4.25 3.86 7.46
C THR A 4 -5.27 4.77 6.80
N ILE A 5 -6.16 4.20 5.99
CA ILE A 5 -7.28 4.90 5.38
C ILE A 5 -8.56 4.19 5.79
N SER A 6 -9.49 4.95 6.37
CA SER A 6 -10.82 4.48 6.75
C SER A 6 -11.87 5.44 6.20
N PRO A 7 -12.83 4.98 5.39
CA PRO A 7 -13.91 5.81 4.90
C PRO A 7 -14.89 6.10 6.04
N THR A 8 -15.30 7.35 6.16
CA THR A 8 -16.44 7.77 6.97
C THR A 8 -17.68 7.63 6.09
N GLY A 9 -18.47 6.58 6.29
CA GLY A 9 -19.56 6.20 5.38
C GLY A 9 -20.60 7.30 5.17
N GLY A 10 -21.08 7.43 3.93
CA GLY A 10 -22.21 8.27 3.53
C GLY A 10 -22.81 7.76 2.22
N GLY A 11 -24.14 7.79 2.10
CA GLY A 11 -24.84 7.51 0.83
C GLY A 11 -25.01 6.03 0.44
N GLY A 12 -25.30 5.14 1.40
CA GLY A 12 -25.73 3.75 1.11
C GLY A 12 -24.65 2.80 0.57
N ARG A 13 -23.39 3.23 0.48
CA ARG A 13 -22.24 2.40 0.06
C ARG A 13 -21.69 1.56 1.20
N LEU A 14 -21.24 0.34 0.87
CA LEU A 14 -20.60 -0.55 1.82
C LEU A 14 -19.16 -0.10 2.06
N ALA A 15 -18.67 -0.13 3.30
CA ALA A 15 -17.29 0.23 3.59
C ALA A 15 -16.29 -0.69 2.86
N THR A 16 -16.70 -1.93 2.54
CA THR A 16 -15.92 -2.88 1.75
C THR A 16 -15.59 -2.41 0.34
N ASP A 17 -16.30 -1.39 -0.18
CA ASP A 17 -16.01 -0.75 -1.47
C ASP A 17 -14.62 -0.10 -1.50
N LEU A 18 -14.05 0.19 -0.32
CA LEU A 18 -12.65 0.63 -0.18
C LEU A 18 -11.69 -0.31 -0.92
N GLY A 19 -11.96 -1.62 -0.92
CA GLY A 19 -11.15 -2.62 -1.62
C GLY A 19 -11.06 -2.40 -3.12
N PHE A 20 -12.17 -1.98 -3.73
CA PHE A 20 -12.24 -1.65 -5.14
C PHE A 20 -11.51 -0.34 -5.42
N LEU A 21 -11.74 0.70 -4.61
CA LEU A 21 -11.12 2.01 -4.80
C LEU A 21 -9.58 1.95 -4.79
N VAL A 22 -9.00 1.17 -3.87
CA VAL A 22 -7.54 1.02 -3.78
C VAL A 22 -6.99 -0.14 -4.61
N HIS A 23 -7.86 -0.86 -5.33
CA HIS A 23 -7.52 -2.04 -6.14
C HIS A 23 -6.71 -3.10 -5.35
N LYS A 24 -7.17 -3.42 -4.14
CA LYS A 24 -6.57 -4.45 -3.28
C LYS A 24 -7.66 -5.25 -2.60
N HIS A 25 -7.55 -6.58 -2.68
CA HIS A 25 -8.48 -7.46 -1.97
C HIS A 25 -8.28 -7.37 -0.46
N ARG A 26 -9.40 -7.20 0.24
CA ARG A 26 -9.47 -7.21 1.70
C ARG A 26 -8.93 -8.48 2.36
N HIS A 27 -9.06 -9.63 1.69
CA HIS A 27 -8.62 -10.94 2.19
C HIS A 27 -7.21 -11.34 1.76
N LYS A 28 -6.48 -10.45 1.08
CA LYS A 28 -5.14 -10.74 0.57
C LYS A 28 -4.15 -9.69 1.05
N ALA A 29 -3.30 -10.07 2.01
CA ALA A 29 -2.11 -9.30 2.34
C ALA A 29 -1.13 -9.33 1.15
N GLN A 30 -0.54 -8.18 0.82
CA GLN A 30 0.40 -8.06 -0.31
C GLN A 30 1.63 -7.28 0.13
N SER A 31 2.80 -7.76 -0.28
CA SER A 31 4.09 -7.11 -0.04
C SER A 31 4.68 -6.64 -1.37
N PHE A 32 5.29 -5.46 -1.37
CA PHE A 32 5.88 -4.83 -2.54
C PHE A 32 7.29 -4.37 -2.23
N LEU A 33 8.25 -4.78 -3.07
CA LEU A 33 9.60 -4.23 -3.04
C LEU A 33 9.56 -2.77 -3.47
N ILE A 34 10.19 -1.91 -2.68
CA ILE A 34 10.41 -0.51 -3.00
C ILE A 34 11.91 -0.19 -2.98
N SER A 35 12.28 1.03 -3.38
CA SER A 35 13.68 1.39 -3.59
C SER A 35 14.60 1.27 -2.36
N TYR A 36 14.05 1.20 -1.14
CA TYR A 36 14.79 1.20 0.13
C TYR A 36 14.17 0.23 1.17
N GLY A 37 13.52 -0.85 0.73
CA GLY A 37 12.90 -1.83 1.62
C GLY A 37 11.60 -2.38 1.05
N ASP A 38 10.62 -2.63 1.91
CA ASP A 38 9.35 -3.27 1.58
C ASP A 38 8.14 -2.45 2.01
N ALA A 39 7.04 -2.60 1.27
CA ALA A 39 5.75 -2.05 1.63
C ALA A 39 4.72 -3.18 1.74
N HIS A 40 4.08 -3.29 2.89
CA HIS A 40 3.01 -4.26 3.15
C HIS A 40 1.65 -3.57 3.11
N VAL A 41 0.68 -4.14 2.41
CA VAL A 41 -0.71 -3.65 2.37
C VAL A 41 -1.63 -4.76 2.86
N PHE A 42 -2.48 -4.45 3.83
CA PHE A 42 -3.44 -5.38 4.43
C PHE A 42 -4.65 -4.64 5.01
N TYR A 43 -5.68 -5.37 5.42
CA TYR A 43 -6.91 -4.81 5.97
C TYR A 43 -7.08 -5.27 7.42
N PRO A 44 -6.75 -4.44 8.43
CA PRO A 44 -6.94 -4.81 9.84
C PRO A 44 -8.41 -5.00 10.25
N GLY A 45 -9.37 -4.51 9.44
CA GLY A 45 -10.79 -4.79 9.61
C GLY A 45 -11.53 -4.54 8.29
N ALA A 46 -12.41 -5.46 7.89
CA ALA A 46 -13.06 -5.44 6.58
C ALA A 46 -14.52 -5.92 6.62
N SER A 47 -15.33 -5.18 7.39
CA SER A 47 -16.78 -5.35 7.50
C SER A 47 -17.53 -4.35 6.61
N GLU A 48 -18.80 -4.62 6.35
CA GLU A 48 -19.68 -3.73 5.57
C GLU A 48 -19.85 -2.34 6.21
N ARG A 49 -19.82 -2.26 7.55
CA ARG A 49 -19.94 -0.98 8.28
C ARG A 49 -18.61 -0.23 8.43
N ARG A 50 -17.50 -0.97 8.51
CA ARG A 50 -16.16 -0.43 8.71
C ARG A 50 -15.13 -1.27 8.00
N CYS A 51 -14.41 -0.64 7.08
CA CYS A 51 -13.31 -1.23 6.35
C CYS A 51 -12.12 -0.29 6.43
N THR A 52 -10.97 -0.80 6.87
CA THR A 52 -9.75 -0.01 6.99
C THR A 52 -8.67 -0.72 6.20
N VAL A 53 -7.99 0.01 5.33
CA VAL A 53 -6.75 -0.46 4.71
C VAL A 53 -5.58 0.14 5.47
N ALA A 54 -4.58 -0.68 5.76
CA ALA A 54 -3.32 -0.29 6.34
C ALA A 54 -2.20 -0.59 5.34
N ARG A 55 -1.24 0.34 5.27
CA ARG A 55 0.03 0.14 4.58
C ARG A 55 1.18 0.38 5.55
N THR A 56 2.04 -0.60 5.72
CA THR A 56 3.28 -0.50 6.49
C THR A 56 4.47 -0.42 5.56
N LEU A 57 5.41 0.44 5.90
CA LEU A 57 6.67 0.66 5.22
C LEU A 57 7.80 0.17 6.12
N GLU A 58 8.51 -0.84 5.63
CA GLU A 58 9.75 -1.35 6.20
C GLU A 58 10.91 -0.76 5.40
N VAL A 59 11.79 -0.03 6.10
CA VAL A 59 12.93 0.65 5.46
C VAL A 59 14.19 -0.11 5.85
N ASP A 60 15.01 -0.47 4.86
CA ASP A 60 16.38 -0.93 5.08
C ASP A 60 17.28 0.31 5.25
N PRO A 61 17.74 0.60 6.49
CA PRO A 61 18.55 1.79 6.75
C PRO A 61 19.94 1.69 6.10
N VAL A 62 20.47 0.48 5.89
CA VAL A 62 21.78 0.28 5.26
C VAL A 62 21.68 0.56 3.76
N ALA A 63 20.67 0.02 3.08
CA ALA A 63 20.42 0.34 1.68
C ALA A 63 20.12 1.83 1.47
N LEU A 64 19.37 2.45 2.39
CA LEU A 64 19.07 3.88 2.36
C LEU A 64 20.34 4.73 2.44
N VAL A 65 21.24 4.45 3.38
CA VAL A 65 22.50 5.19 3.56
C VAL A 65 23.49 4.94 2.42
N ARG A 66 23.59 3.70 1.92
CA ARG A 66 24.50 3.38 0.81
C ARG A 66 24.12 4.12 -0.48
N ARG A 67 22.83 4.25 -0.77
CA ARG A 67 22.35 4.98 -1.95
C ARG A 67 22.36 6.49 -1.76
N SER A 68 22.17 7.02 -0.55
CA SER A 68 22.21 8.46 -0.30
C SER A 68 23.61 9.05 -0.53
N ARG A 69 24.66 8.25 -0.31
CA ARG A 69 26.06 8.65 -0.57
C ARG A 69 26.49 8.53 -2.05
N GLY A 70 25.71 7.88 -2.90
CA GLY A 70 26.12 7.48 -4.25
C GLY A 70 25.44 8.18 -5.43
N LYS A 71 24.54 9.17 -5.22
CA LYS A 71 23.82 9.79 -6.34
C LYS A 71 23.60 11.29 -6.18
N GLY A 72 24.42 12.07 -6.88
CA GLY A 72 24.03 13.41 -7.32
C GLY A 72 22.73 13.35 -8.12
N ARG A 73 21.83 14.30 -7.83
CA ARG A 73 20.65 14.74 -8.60
C ARG A 73 20.10 13.77 -9.67
N GLY A 74 18.89 13.25 -9.45
CA GLY A 74 18.00 12.85 -10.57
C GLY A 74 17.62 11.37 -10.66
N GLY A 75 17.17 10.74 -9.58
CA GLY A 75 16.47 9.46 -9.67
C GLY A 75 15.19 9.49 -8.87
N ALA A 76 14.06 9.81 -9.52
CA ALA A 76 12.75 9.65 -8.88
C ALA A 76 12.64 8.21 -8.33
N PRO A 77 12.12 8.02 -7.11
CA PRO A 77 11.95 6.69 -6.55
C PRO A 77 11.10 5.86 -7.53
N ARG A 78 11.63 4.73 -7.99
CA ARG A 78 10.81 3.76 -8.72
C ARG A 78 9.86 3.14 -7.69
N PHE A 79 8.68 3.72 -7.55
CA PHE A 79 7.52 3.05 -6.98
C PHE A 79 7.05 2.01 -8.02
N GLY A 80 7.77 0.90 -8.14
CA GLY A 80 7.64 0.06 -9.34
C GLY A 80 8.25 -1.34 -9.23
N GLY A 81 8.01 -2.05 -8.13
CA GLY A 81 7.61 -3.45 -8.33
C GLY A 81 6.26 -3.43 -9.05
N PRO A 82 5.95 -4.36 -9.97
CA PRO A 82 4.75 -4.25 -10.79
C PRO A 82 3.58 -4.13 -9.83
N TRP A 83 2.95 -2.95 -9.81
CA TRP A 83 1.66 -2.78 -9.18
C TRP A 83 0.74 -3.65 -10.01
N ARG A 84 0.65 -4.92 -9.63
CA ARG A 84 -0.18 -5.90 -10.30
C ARG A 84 -1.60 -5.44 -9.96
N PRO A 85 -2.36 -4.92 -10.94
CA PRO A 85 -3.79 -4.83 -10.76
C PRO A 85 -4.23 -6.24 -10.42
N ASN A 86 -5.08 -6.36 -9.42
CA ASN A 86 -5.57 -7.67 -9.08
C ASN A 86 -6.49 -8.14 -10.22
N PRO A 87 -6.20 -9.26 -10.91
CA PRO A 87 -6.97 -9.67 -12.09
C PRO A 87 -8.42 -10.01 -11.77
N SER A 88 -8.76 -10.13 -10.49
CA SER A 88 -10.12 -10.40 -10.00
C SER A 88 -11.02 -9.16 -9.92
N TYR A 89 -10.53 -7.96 -10.27
CA TYR A 89 -11.38 -6.78 -10.46
C TYR A 89 -11.59 -6.54 -11.96
N PRO A 90 -12.83 -6.25 -12.41
CA PRO A 90 -13.10 -5.84 -13.80
C PRO A 90 -12.45 -4.49 -14.13
#